data_AF-A0A939JBS3-F1
#
_entry.id   AF-A0A939JBS3-F1
#
_cell.length_a   1.000
_cell.length_b   1.000
_cell.length_c   1.000
_cell.angle_alpha   90.00
_cell.angle_beta   90.00
_cell.angle_gamma   90.00
#
_symmetry.space_group_name_H-M   'P 1'
#
loop_
_entity.id
_entity.type
_entity.pdbx_description
1 polymer ?
#
loop_
_entity_poly.entity_id
_entity_poly.type
_entity_poly.pdbx_seq_one_letter_code
_entity_poly.pdbx_strand_id
1 'polypeptide(L)'
;MAAPASEPLVLLECLIAGTTHRAGLAEYEPKLKVGQRLALVREADSSYDDWAVRVLTTDAKPFWLGYLPEGRNETIARLLDAGFPLEAQLNHKAWEEDWLHLEIEVLLVR
;
A
#
# COMPACT_ATOMS: atom_id res chain seq x y z
N MET A 1 -26.57 21.10 12.47
CA MET A 1 -25.13 21.01 12.13
C MET A 1 -24.97 19.75 11.30
N ALA A 2 -24.51 19.84 10.06
CA ALA A 2 -24.16 18.64 9.30
C ALA A 2 -22.98 17.98 10.01
N ALA A 3 -23.04 16.66 10.24
CA ALA A 3 -21.86 15.92 10.66
C ALA A 3 -20.75 16.17 9.62
N PRO A 4 -19.50 16.41 10.02
CA PRO A 4 -18.42 16.55 9.04
C PRO A 4 -18.41 15.27 8.19
N ALA A 5 -18.31 15.43 6.86
CA ALA A 5 -18.12 14.31 5.97
C ALA A 5 -16.93 13.49 6.49
N SER A 6 -17.15 12.19 6.69
CA SER A 6 -16.18 11.25 7.24
C SER A 6 -15.09 10.97 6.20
N GLU A 7 -14.27 11.98 5.93
CA GLU A 7 -13.09 11.84 5.09
C GLU A 7 -12.11 10.88 5.77
N PRO A 8 -11.55 9.91 5.03
CA PRO A 8 -10.51 9.03 5.55
C PRO A 8 -9.34 9.85 6.11
N LEU A 9 -8.79 9.43 7.24
CA LEU A 9 -7.60 10.09 7.79
C LEU A 9 -6.35 9.53 7.12
N VAL A 10 -5.57 10.40 6.48
CA VAL A 10 -4.24 10.05 5.97
C VAL A 10 -3.28 9.82 7.13
N LEU A 11 -2.68 8.63 7.19
CA LEU A 11 -1.72 8.22 8.21
C LEU A 11 -0.28 8.27 7.70
N LEU A 12 -0.07 7.99 6.41
CA LEU A 12 1.25 7.87 5.80
C LEU A 12 1.18 8.08 4.29
N GLU A 13 1.97 8.99 3.74
CA GLU A 13 2.21 9.08 2.29
C GLU A 13 3.60 8.52 1.96
N CYS A 14 3.70 7.53 1.08
CA CYS A 14 4.97 6.87 0.79
C CYS A 14 5.01 6.22 -0.60
N LEU A 15 6.21 5.79 -1.00
CA LEU A 15 6.40 4.92 -2.16
C LEU A 15 6.13 3.46 -1.78
N ILE A 16 5.68 2.65 -2.73
CA ILE A 16 5.74 1.19 -2.59
C ILE A 16 7.18 0.74 -2.81
N ALA A 17 7.78 0.10 -1.79
CA ALA A 17 9.12 -0.45 -1.85
C ALA A 17 9.16 -1.82 -2.54
N GLY A 18 10.30 -2.15 -3.15
CA GLY A 18 10.57 -3.47 -3.72
C GLY A 18 9.84 -3.80 -5.03
N THR A 19 9.37 -2.78 -5.75
CA THR A 19 8.70 -2.93 -7.07
C THR A 19 9.61 -3.60 -8.11
N THR A 20 10.92 -3.35 -8.06
CA THR A 20 11.95 -4.00 -8.89
C THR A 20 12.00 -5.53 -8.73
N HIS A 21 11.56 -6.05 -7.59
CA HIS A 21 11.56 -7.49 -7.31
C HIS A 21 10.24 -8.18 -7.67
N ARG A 22 9.27 -7.47 -8.25
CA ARG A 22 7.94 -8.00 -8.56
C ARG A 22 7.89 -8.50 -10.00
N ALA A 23 8.06 -9.81 -10.17
CA ALA A 23 7.89 -10.46 -11.46
C ALA A 23 6.47 -10.23 -12.01
N GLY A 24 6.37 -9.84 -13.29
CA GLY A 24 5.09 -9.54 -13.94
C GLY A 24 4.47 -8.18 -13.58
N LEU A 25 5.12 -7.36 -12.74
CA LEU A 25 4.61 -6.02 -12.41
C LEU A 25 4.54 -5.13 -13.65
N ALA A 26 5.50 -5.25 -14.57
CA ALA A 26 5.50 -4.49 -15.81
C ALA A 26 4.27 -4.75 -16.68
N GLU A 27 3.90 -6.03 -16.79
CA GLU A 27 2.71 -6.46 -17.53
C GLU A 27 1.40 -6.14 -16.78
N TYR A 28 1.49 -6.02 -15.45
CA TYR A 28 0.35 -5.68 -14.60
C TYR A 28 0.05 -4.17 -14.56
N GLU A 29 1.08 -3.32 -14.65
CA GLU A 29 0.99 -1.86 -14.52
C GLU A 29 -0.15 -1.21 -15.32
N PRO A 30 -0.44 -1.61 -16.59
CA PRO A 30 -1.54 -1.03 -17.35
C PRO A 30 -2.93 -1.20 -16.70
N LYS A 31 -3.07 -2.18 -15.79
CA LYS A 31 -4.31 -2.43 -15.03
C LYS A 31 -4.43 -1.55 -13.80
N LEU A 32 -3.32 -0.99 -13.29
CA LEU A 32 -3.32 -0.10 -12.14
C LEU A 32 -3.93 1.24 -12.51
N LYS A 33 -4.83 1.75 -11.66
CA LYS A 33 -5.48 3.04 -11.83
C LYS A 33 -5.18 3.94 -10.64
N VAL A 34 -4.73 5.16 -10.91
CA VAL A 34 -4.66 6.20 -9.88
C VAL A 34 -6.05 6.41 -9.27
N GLY A 35 -6.11 6.56 -7.94
CA GLY A 35 -7.31 6.60 -7.13
C GLY A 35 -7.87 5.24 -6.73
N GLN A 36 -7.30 4.12 -7.22
CA GLN A 36 -7.79 2.80 -6.81
C GLN A 36 -7.34 2.44 -5.39
N ARG A 37 -8.19 1.67 -4.72
CA ARG A 37 -7.90 1.10 -3.40
C ARG A 37 -6.96 -0.10 -3.51
N LEU A 38 -6.06 -0.16 -2.55
CA LEU A 38 -5.07 -1.20 -2.35
C LEU A 38 -5.25 -1.78 -0.95
N ALA A 39 -5.01 -3.08 -0.82
CA ALA A 39 -5.02 -3.79 0.45
C ALA A 39 -3.65 -3.71 1.12
N LEU A 40 -3.66 -3.50 2.43
CA LEU A 40 -2.49 -3.62 3.29
C LEU A 40 -2.58 -4.93 4.05
N VAL A 41 -1.60 -5.81 3.87
CA VAL A 41 -1.58 -7.13 4.50
C VAL A 41 -0.33 -7.26 5.34
N ARG A 42 -0.54 -7.42 6.66
CA ARG A 42 0.53 -7.69 7.61
C ARG A 42 1.23 -9.02 7.31
N GLU A 43 2.57 -9.02 7.32
CA GLU A 43 3.41 -10.23 7.25
C GLU A 43 4.24 -10.35 8.53
N ALA A 44 3.63 -10.86 9.60
CA ALA A 44 4.22 -10.91 10.94
C ALA A 44 5.32 -11.99 11.10
N ASP A 45 5.43 -12.90 10.15
CA ASP A 45 6.40 -14.00 10.11
C ASP A 45 7.58 -13.73 9.14
N SER A 46 7.71 -12.50 8.66
CA SER A 46 8.84 -12.06 7.85
C SER A 46 10.17 -12.29 8.58
N SER A 47 11.12 -12.95 7.93
CA SER A 47 12.47 -13.16 8.47
C SER A 47 13.43 -11.99 8.22
N TYR A 48 12.97 -10.94 7.54
CA TYR A 48 13.80 -9.80 7.10
C TYR A 48 13.41 -8.49 7.78
N ASP A 49 12.13 -8.32 8.07
CA ASP A 49 11.54 -7.07 8.58
C ASP A 49 10.36 -7.41 9.49
N ASP A 50 10.54 -7.19 10.79
CA ASP A 50 9.54 -7.47 11.82
C ASP A 50 8.23 -6.71 11.60
N TRP A 51 8.26 -5.59 10.86
CA TRP A 51 7.10 -4.73 10.62
C TRP A 51 6.61 -4.79 9.16
N ALA A 52 6.97 -5.84 8.42
CA ALA A 52 6.59 -6.00 7.03
C ALA A 52 5.06 -5.89 6.80
N VAL A 53 4.70 -5.02 5.85
CA VAL A 53 3.32 -4.82 5.37
C VAL A 53 3.32 -4.86 3.85
N ARG A 54 2.69 -5.88 3.28
CA ARG A 54 2.53 -6.05 1.83
C ARG A 54 1.43 -5.10 1.32
N VAL A 55 1.65 -4.56 0.12
CA VAL A 55 0.67 -3.75 -0.61
C VAL A 55 0.16 -4.57 -1.80
N LEU A 56 -1.14 -4.84 -1.85
CA LEU A 56 -1.77 -5.66 -2.89
C LEU A 56 -2.92 -4.93 -3.58
N THR A 57 -3.24 -5.31 -4.81
CA THR A 57 -4.49 -4.89 -5.44
C THR A 57 -5.69 -5.60 -4.81
N THR A 58 -6.88 -5.02 -5.00
CA THR A 58 -8.16 -5.52 -4.45
C THR A 58 -8.97 -6.36 -5.44
N ASP A 59 -8.39 -6.69 -6.59
CA ASP A 59 -9.02 -7.52 -7.62
C ASP A 59 -9.31 -8.95 -7.13
N ALA A 60 -10.17 -9.69 -7.84
CA ALA A 60 -10.49 -11.09 -7.52
C ALA A 60 -9.25 -12.01 -7.44
N LYS A 61 -8.16 -11.64 -8.13
CA LYS A 61 -6.82 -12.19 -7.95
C LYS A 61 -5.88 -11.04 -7.56
N PRO A 62 -5.64 -10.83 -6.25
CA PRO A 62 -4.76 -9.77 -5.78
C PRO A 62 -3.36 -9.89 -6.36
N PHE A 63 -2.85 -8.81 -6.94
CA PHE A 63 -1.46 -8.71 -7.36
C PHE A 63 -0.65 -8.02 -6.27
N TRP A 64 0.47 -8.63 -5.90
CA TRP A 64 1.36 -8.09 -4.87
C TRP A 64 2.35 -7.08 -5.48
N LEU A 65 2.14 -5.81 -5.16
CA LEU A 65 2.87 -4.67 -5.74
C LEU A 65 4.21 -4.39 -5.06
N GLY A 66 4.35 -4.79 -3.80
CA GLY A 66 5.55 -4.54 -3.00
C GLY A 66 5.21 -4.38 -1.51
N TYR A 67 6.02 -3.60 -0.80
CA TYR A 67 5.89 -3.36 0.63
C TYR A 67 5.73 -1.88 0.96
N LEU A 68 5.24 -1.58 2.16
CA LEU A 68 5.55 -0.29 2.78
C LEU A 68 7.07 -0.19 3.04
N PRO A 69 7.69 1.00 2.92
CA PRO A 69 9.11 1.16 3.20
C PRO A 69 9.44 0.82 4.65
N GLU A 70 10.48 0.02 4.87
CA GLU A 70 10.92 -0.47 6.19
C GLU A 70 11.02 0.65 7.23
N GLY A 71 11.66 1.78 6.90
CA GLY A 71 11.82 2.91 7.83
C GLY A 71 10.52 3.66 8.19
N ARG A 72 9.36 3.26 7.64
CA ARG A 72 8.08 3.98 7.80
C ARG A 72 6.89 3.06 8.11
N ASN A 73 7.10 1.74 8.16
CA ASN A 73 6.01 0.75 8.23
C ASN A 73 5.55 0.43 9.66
N GLU A 74 6.37 0.63 10.69
CA GLU A 74 6.11 0.19 12.07
C GLU A 74 4.76 0.64 12.61
N THR A 75 4.44 1.95 12.51
CA THR A 75 3.17 2.49 12.99
C THR A 75 1.98 1.83 12.29
N ILE A 76 2.08 1.62 10.97
CA ILE A 76 1.01 1.00 10.19
C ILE A 76 0.87 -0.49 10.55
N ALA A 77 1.97 -1.20 10.72
CA ALA A 77 1.98 -2.60 11.13
C ALA A 77 1.31 -2.78 12.49
N ARG A 78 1.65 -1.95 13.49
CA ARG A 78 1.03 -1.96 14.82
C ARG A 78 -0.48 -1.67 14.78
N LEU A 79 -0.91 -0.76 13.92
CA LEU A 79 -2.33 -0.46 13.73
C LEU A 79 -3.08 -1.64 13.09
N LEU A 80 -2.47 -2.31 12.10
CA LEU A 80 -3.02 -3.55 11.53
C LEU A 80 -3.10 -4.66 12.58
N ASP A 81 -2.05 -4.84 13.39
CA ASP A 81 -2.00 -5.83 14.49
C ASP A 81 -3.08 -5.55 15.54
N ALA A 82 -3.43 -4.27 15.76
CA ALA A 82 -4.50 -3.84 16.65
C ALA A 82 -5.91 -3.91 16.02
N GLY A 83 -6.01 -4.32 14.74
CA GLY A 83 -7.29 -4.50 14.04
C GLY A 83 -7.92 -3.21 13.50
N PHE A 84 -7.15 -2.13 13.34
CA PHE A 84 -7.66 -0.91 12.72
C PHE A 84 -7.95 -1.14 11.22
N PRO A 85 -9.07 -0.59 10.68
CA PRO A 85 -9.44 -0.73 9.28
C PRO A 85 -8.58 0.20 8.40
N LEU A 86 -7.43 -0.29 7.97
CA LEU A 86 -6.53 0.47 7.09
C LEU A 86 -6.64 0.01 5.64
N GLU A 87 -6.66 0.97 4.74
CA GLU A 87 -6.54 0.77 3.29
C GLU A 87 -5.40 1.65 2.76
N ALA A 88 -4.95 1.40 1.54
CA ALA A 88 -4.10 2.34 0.82
C ALA A 88 -4.78 2.79 -0.48
N GLN A 89 -4.41 3.97 -0.98
CA GLN A 89 -4.87 4.49 -2.26
C GLN A 89 -3.67 4.82 -3.14
N LEU A 90 -3.72 4.41 -4.41
CA LEU A 90 -2.68 4.73 -5.39
C LEU A 90 -2.81 6.18 -5.85
N ASN A 91 -1.85 7.04 -5.53
CA ASN A 91 -1.88 8.47 -5.87
C ASN A 91 -1.10 8.80 -7.14
N HIS A 92 -0.02 8.06 -7.41
CA HIS A 92 0.81 8.28 -8.59
C HIS A 92 1.42 6.97 -9.09
N LYS A 93 1.58 6.85 -10.41
CA LYS A 93 2.36 5.78 -11.04
C LYS A 93 3.18 6.33 -12.21
N ALA A 94 4.47 6.00 -12.26
CA ALA A 94 5.37 6.36 -13.35
C ALA A 94 6.48 5.32 -13.51
N TRP A 95 6.93 5.11 -14.74
CA TRP A 95 8.15 4.35 -14.99
C TRP A 95 9.36 5.27 -14.86
N GLU A 96 10.34 4.83 -14.08
CA GLU A 96 11.64 5.48 -13.88
C GLU A 96 12.71 4.48 -14.33
N GLU A 97 13.22 4.66 -15.55
CA GLU A 97 14.15 3.70 -16.20
C GLU A 97 13.64 2.25 -16.11
N ASP A 98 14.21 1.45 -15.20
CA ASP A 98 13.95 0.03 -15.03
C ASP A 98 13.02 -0.30 -13.86
N TRP A 99 12.43 0.69 -13.20
CA TRP A 99 11.54 0.44 -12.05
C TRP A 99 10.25 1.25 -12.11
N LEU A 100 9.20 0.67 -11.52
CA LEU A 100 7.89 1.29 -11.43
C LEU A 100 7.79 2.06 -10.12
N HIS A 101 7.70 3.39 -10.24
CA HIS A 101 7.46 4.33 -9.15
C HIS A 101 5.97 4.36 -8.86
N LEU A 102 5.57 3.94 -7.65
CA LEU A 102 4.18 3.96 -7.18
C LEU A 102 4.11 4.73 -5.87
N GLU A 103 3.36 5.84 -5.84
CA GLU A 103 3.06 6.57 -4.61
C GLU A 103 1.69 6.22 -4.10
N ILE A 104 1.60 5.99 -2.80
CA ILE A 104 0.36 5.69 -2.10
C ILE A 104 0.18 6.58 -0.88
N GLU A 105 -1.06 6.71 -0.46
CA GLU A 105 -1.44 7.14 0.88
C GLU A 105 -2.05 5.97 1.63
N VAL A 106 -1.70 5.81 2.90
CA VAL A 106 -2.35 4.89 3.84
C VAL A 106 -3.42 5.65 4.60
N LEU A 107 -4.61 5.09 4.62
CA LEU A 107 -5.84 5.72 5.10
C LEU A 107 -6.42 4.89 6.25
N LEU A 108 -6.82 5.57 7.32
CA LEU A 108 -7.75 4.99 8.30
C LEU A 108 -9.18 5.20 7.80
N VAL A 109 -9.87 4.10 7.51
CA VAL A 109 -11.25 4.11 7.05
C VAL A 109 -12.18 4.24 8.26
N ARG A 110 -13.05 5.26 8.28
CA ARG A 110 -13.94 5.59 9.40
C ARG A 110 -15.40 5.31 9.11
#